data_AF-A0A7W2TDM3-F1
#
_entry.id   AF-A0A7W2TDM3-F1
#
_cell.length_a   1.000
_cell.length_b   1.000
_cell.length_c   1.000
_cell.angle_alpha   90.00
_cell.angle_beta   90.00
_cell.angle_gamma   90.00
#
_symmetry.space_group_name_H-M   'P 1'
#
loop_
_entity.id
_entity.type
_entity.pdbx_description
1 polymer ?
#
loop_
_entity_poly.entity_id
_entity_poly.type
_entity_poly.pdbx_seq_one_letter_code
_entity_poly.pdbx_strand_id
1 'polypeptide(L)' 'MIKHNILFIGLDTHKTFTKVAYNEDQRGTKSVHLGKILSDKRDALKLA' A
#
# COMPACT_ATOMS: atom_id res chain seq x y z
N MET A 1 17.69 15.40 -9.41
CA MET A 1 16.53 14.50 -9.62
C MET A 1 16.25 13.84 -8.28
N ILE A 2 15.08 14.06 -7.68
CA ILE A 2 14.75 13.49 -6.37
C ILE A 2 14.39 12.03 -6.59
N LYS A 3 15.05 11.12 -5.87
CA LYS A 3 14.83 9.67 -5.98
C LYS A 3 13.83 9.28 -4.91
N HIS A 4 12.58 9.03 -5.30
CA HIS A 4 11.55 8.51 -4.39
C HIS A 4 11.80 7.02 -4.18
N ASN A 5 12.34 6.66 -3.01
CA ASN A 5 12.54 5.27 -2.62
C ASN A 5 11.46 4.88 -1.60
N ILE A 6 10.72 3.81 -1.89
CA ILE A 6 9.72 3.26 -0.98
C ILE A 6 10.43 2.27 -0.06
N LEU A 7 10.46 2.56 1.24
CA LEU A 7 11.11 1.70 2.23
C LEU A 7 10.17 0.59 2.72
N PHE A 8 8.87 0.89 2.83
CA PHE A 8 7.88 -0.04 3.35
C PHE A 8 6.51 0.14 2.69
N ILE A 9 5.79 -0.97 2.48
CA ILE A 9 4.39 -0.99 2.07
C ILE A 9 3.58 -1.69 3.16
N GLY A 10 2.64 -0.95 3.75
CA GLY A 10 1.65 -1.48 4.67
C GLY A 10 0.37 -1.87 3.94
N LEU A 11 -0.09 -3.09 4.18
CA LEU A 11 -1.37 -3.60 3.70
C LEU A 11 -2.29 -3.85 4.89
N ASP A 12 -3.43 -3.17 4.92
CA ASP A 12 -4.50 -3.38 5.90
C ASP A 12 -5.68 -4.04 5.20
N THR A 13 -5.80 -5.35 5.40
CA THR A 13 -6.80 -6.20 4.74
C THR A 13 -8.05 -6.29 5.60
N HIS A 14 -9.14 -5.68 5.15
CA HIS A 14 -10.48 -5.91 5.67
C HIS A 14 -11.26 -6.85 4.75
N LYS A 15 -12.31 -7.47 5.30
CA LYS A 15 -13.15 -8.45 4.58
C LYS A 15 -13.70 -7.94 3.24
N THR A 16 -13.89 -6.63 3.10
CA THR A 16 -14.52 -5.99 1.93
C THR A 16 -13.58 -5.04 1.18
N PHE A 17 -12.39 -4.76 1.71
CA PHE A 17 -11.42 -3.89 1.05
C PHE A 17 -10.02 -4.09 1.63
N THR A 18 -9.00 -3.81 0.83
CA THR A 18 -7.61 -3.70 1.28
C THR A 18 -7.16 -2.25 1.14
N LYS A 19 -6.59 -1.69 2.20
CA LYS A 19 -5.92 -0.38 2.16
C LYS A 19 -4.44 -0.56 1.91
N VAL A 20 -3.89 0.32 1.09
CA VAL A 20 -2.45 0.36 0.82
C VAL A 20 -1.91 1.71 1.29
N ALA A 21 -0.82 1.66 2.04
CA ALA A 21 -0.02 2.83 2.36
C ALA A 21 1.46 2.50 2.21
N TYR A 22 2.27 3.49 1.85
CA TYR A 22 3.72 3.33 1.81
C TYR A 22 4.40 4.42 2.63
N ASN A 23 5.64 4.16 3.04
CA ASN A 23 6.49 5.18 3.63
C ASN A 23 7.78 5.31 2.81
N GLU A 24 8.25 6.54 2.65
CA GLU A 24 9.49 6.82 1.96
C GLU A 24 10.70 6.54 2.86
N ASP A 25 11.84 6.30 2.23
CA ASP A 25 13.14 6.08 2.86
C ASP A 25 13.75 7.38 3.41
N GLN A 26 12.97 8.13 4.19
CA GLN A 26 13.37 9.41 4.77
C GLN A 26 12.91 9.49 6.22
N ARG A 27 13.82 9.78 7.15
CA ARG A 27 13.50 9.83 8.58
C ARG A 27 12.42 10.88 8.87
N GLY A 28 11.32 10.45 9.50
CA GLY A 28 10.21 11.34 9.87
C GLY A 28 9.19 11.59 8.75
N THR A 29 9.30 10.91 7.61
CA THR A 29 8.24 10.96 6.59
C THR A 29 6.97 10.27 7.07
N LYS A 30 5.85 10.90 6.75
CA LYS A 30 4.51 10.40 7.04
C LYS A 30 4.15 9.34 6.00
N SER A 31 3.43 8.32 6.42
CA SER A 31 2.87 7.33 5.50
C SER A 31 1.93 7.98 4.49
N VAL A 32 2.12 7.68 3.21
CA VAL A 32 1.25 8.11 2.12
C VAL A 32 0.20 7.03 1.89
N HIS A 33 -1.07 7.40 2.04
CA HIS A 33 -2.21 6.51 1.81
C HIS A 33 -2.62 6.54 0.34
N LEU A 34 -2.58 5.37 -0.32
CA LEU A 34 -2.92 5.24 -1.75
C LEU A 34 -4.41 4.95 -1.99
N GLY A 35 -5.18 4.70 -0.93
CA GLY A 35 -6.63 4.49 -1.00
C GLY A 35 -7.06 3.09 -0.61
N LYS A 36 -8.33 2.78 -0.90
CA LYS A 36 -8.96 1.48 -0.65
C LYS A 36 -9.18 0.76 -1.98
N ILE A 37 -8.69 -0.47 -2.07
CA ILE A 37 -9.02 -1.40 -3.14
C ILE A 37 -10.15 -2.26 -2.61
N LEU A 38 -11.32 -2.23 -3.25
CA LEU A 38 -12.44 -3.09 -2.84
C LEU A 38 -12.04 -4.54 -3.05
N SER A 39 -12.28 -5.36 -2.03
CA SER A 39 -12.01 -6.79 -2.06
C SER A 39 -13.25 -7.49 -2.61
N ASP A 40 -13.57 -7.20 -3.87
CA ASP A 40 -14.41 -8.10 -4.63
C ASP A 40 -13.61 -9.38 -4.80
N LYS A 41 -14.21 -10.52 -4.43
CA LYS A 41 -13.59 -11.84 -4.23
C LYS A 41 -12.79 -12.38 -5.46
N ARG A 42 -12.69 -11.61 -6.54
CA ARG A 42 -12.12 -11.94 -7.86
C ARG A 42 -10.79 -11.25 -8.17
N ASP A 43 -10.41 -10.16 -7.48
CA ASP A 43 -9.28 -9.32 -7.93
C ASP A 43 -7.93 -9.61 -7.25
N ALA A 44 -7.90 -10.48 -6.24
CA ALA A 44 -6.66 -10.97 -5.65
C ALA A 44 -6.13 -12.17 -6.47
N LEU A 45 -5.68 -11.92 -7.71
CA LEU A 45 -4.85 -12.88 -8.44
C LEU A 45 -3.52 -12.97 -7.70
N LYS A 46 -3.35 -14.05 -6.93
CA LYS A 46 -2.06 -14.42 -6.34
C LYS A 46 -1.10 -14.70 -7.49
N LEU A 47 -0.18 -13.77 -7.75
CA LEU A 47 0.94 -14.01 -8.64
C LEU A 47 1.86 -15.01 -7.92
N ALA A 48 1.82 -16.26 -8.37
CA ALA A 48 2.71 -17.33 -7.93
C ALA A 48 4.05 -17.25 -8.66
#